data_AF-A0A257UN13-F1
#
_entry.id   AF-A0A257UN13-F1
#
_cell.length_a   1.000
_cell.length_b   1.000
_cell.length_c   1.000
_cell.angle_alpha   90.00
_cell.angle_beta   90.00
_cell.angle_gamma   90.00
#
_symmetry.space_group_name_H-M   'P 1'
#
loop_
_entity.id
_entity.type
_entity.pdbx_description
1 polymer ?
#
loop_
_entity_poly.entity_id
_entity_poly.type
_entity_poly.pdbx_seq_one_letter_code
_entity_poly.pdbx_strand_id
1 'polypeptide(L)'
;IRRKAATLSDADRTAIGELEAQQDVDLPITINWTRGSNQALIDLDGQKIPLKTGEWSQWVYLRFDVNMLIRVHGMVQLLLMNAGNELQLYVSPVNFKPDEPPTPMSYPAGFSGDLFRKNGPFRTLGWAEATWPLNEGRMDEKTFMDDLYKAFDDRARIILDRLTSGNWDVLVGVIESTDRVQHMMWRLTDPASPMYTADLAAKYGDSILRVYRRADNFVGQVLAHLDDGVDVMVVSDHGFHSWRKSVNVNTWLVEQGYMVLKGQGDQGEKKLEDLFGAGSFWENVDWSRTRAYAMGLGQVYFNLRGREAQGIVSPGAEYTQLADELSKKLVSDMIDPATKQHIVR
;
A
#
# COMPACT_ATOMS: atom_id res chain seq x y z
N ILE A 1 17.68 -8.67 48.02
CA ILE A 1 17.13 -9.97 47.57
C ILE A 1 16.85 -9.84 46.08
N ARG A 2 17.72 -10.41 45.23
CA ARG A 2 17.53 -10.39 43.76
C ARG A 2 16.27 -11.20 43.42
N ARG A 3 15.21 -10.56 42.93
CA ARG A 3 14.04 -11.27 42.38
C ARG A 3 14.51 -12.02 41.13
N LYS A 4 14.42 -13.35 41.18
CA LYS A 4 14.59 -14.23 40.03
C LYS A 4 13.62 -13.77 38.95
N ALA A 5 14.10 -13.55 37.72
CA ALA A 5 13.24 -13.28 36.58
C ALA A 5 12.18 -14.39 36.49
N ALA A 6 10.92 -14.00 36.25
CA ALA A 6 9.83 -14.94 36.12
C ALA A 6 10.16 -15.90 34.96
N THR A 7 10.18 -17.19 35.24
CA THR A 7 10.30 -18.24 34.22
C THR A 7 9.03 -18.21 33.38
N LEU A 8 9.18 -18.05 32.06
CA LEU A 8 8.11 -18.14 31.07
C LEU A 8 7.25 -19.37 31.33
N SER A 9 5.94 -19.16 31.42
CA SER A 9 4.96 -20.23 31.55
C SER A 9 4.94 -21.09 30.29
N ASP A 10 4.38 -22.30 30.37
CA ASP A 10 4.26 -23.18 29.20
C ASP A 10 3.35 -22.56 28.12
N ALA A 11 2.39 -21.72 28.51
CA ALA A 11 1.59 -20.93 27.59
C ALA A 11 2.43 -19.87 26.87
N ASP A 12 3.33 -19.17 27.59
CA ASP A 12 4.22 -18.18 26.98
C ASP A 12 5.21 -18.86 26.02
N ARG A 13 5.71 -20.05 26.35
CA ARG A 13 6.58 -20.83 25.45
C ARG A 13 5.84 -21.36 24.23
N THR A 14 4.57 -21.71 24.37
CA THR A 14 3.74 -22.14 23.24
C THR A 14 3.44 -20.98 22.30
N ALA A 15 3.06 -19.82 22.84
CA ALA A 15 2.84 -18.61 22.04
C ALA A 15 4.13 -18.10 21.37
N ILE A 16 5.27 -18.17 22.07
CA ILE A 16 6.60 -17.89 21.47
C ILE A 16 6.91 -18.93 20.40
N GLY A 17 6.66 -20.22 20.64
CA GLY A 17 6.84 -21.27 19.63
C GLY A 17 5.95 -21.11 18.40
N GLU A 18 4.72 -20.60 18.55
CA GLU A 18 3.82 -20.26 17.44
C GLU A 18 4.28 -19.02 16.66
N LEU A 19 4.93 -18.06 17.32
CA LEU A 19 5.54 -16.88 16.68
C LEU A 19 6.89 -17.22 16.02
N GLU A 20 7.69 -18.11 16.63
CA GLU A 20 8.98 -18.59 16.12
C GLU A 20 8.80 -19.61 14.97
N ALA A 21 7.63 -20.24 14.85
CA ALA A 21 7.29 -21.18 13.78
C ALA A 21 6.83 -20.51 12.47
N GLN A 22 7.18 -19.24 12.24
CA GLN A 22 7.11 -18.66 10.90
C GLN A 22 8.29 -19.18 10.08
N GLN A 23 8.07 -20.30 9.39
CA GLN A 23 9.00 -20.74 8.37
C GLN A 23 8.69 -20.00 7.06
N ASP A 24 9.64 -19.19 6.61
CA ASP A 24 9.55 -18.56 5.29
C ASP A 24 9.52 -19.63 4.19
N VAL A 25 8.69 -19.40 3.17
CA VAL A 25 8.64 -20.24 1.97
C VAL A 25 9.40 -19.52 0.87
N ASP A 26 10.64 -19.94 0.67
CA ASP A 26 11.55 -19.31 -0.27
C ASP A 26 11.43 -19.90 -1.68
N LEU A 27 11.55 -19.03 -2.68
CA LEU A 27 11.68 -19.40 -4.08
C LEU A 27 12.96 -18.75 -4.65
N PRO A 28 13.97 -19.53 -5.05
CA PRO A 28 15.24 -18.96 -5.51
C PRO A 28 15.07 -18.27 -6.87
N ILE A 29 15.72 -17.12 -7.00
CA ILE A 29 15.88 -16.39 -8.26
C ILE A 29 17.37 -16.36 -8.63
N THR A 30 17.70 -16.74 -9.86
CA THR A 30 19.07 -16.64 -10.38
C THR A 30 19.10 -15.66 -11.55
N ILE A 31 19.98 -14.66 -11.50
CA ILE A 31 20.09 -13.66 -12.55
C ILE A 31 21.46 -13.79 -13.21
N ASN A 32 21.48 -14.14 -14.49
CA ASN A 32 22.68 -14.21 -15.30
C ASN A 32 22.78 -12.94 -16.15
N TRP A 33 23.83 -12.16 -15.91
CA TRP A 33 24.02 -10.87 -16.56
C TRP A 33 25.50 -10.59 -16.79
N THR A 34 25.82 -9.96 -17.92
CA THR A 34 27.16 -9.45 -18.21
C THR A 34 27.16 -7.94 -18.15
N ARG A 35 28.10 -7.35 -17.40
CA ARG A 35 28.22 -5.90 -17.27
C ARG A 35 28.32 -5.23 -18.65
N GLY A 36 27.50 -4.22 -18.88
CA GLY A 36 27.39 -3.44 -20.11
C GLY A 36 26.48 -4.04 -21.18
N SER A 37 25.91 -5.22 -20.96
CA SER A 37 25.09 -5.91 -21.97
C SER A 37 23.69 -5.33 -22.15
N ASN A 38 23.18 -4.55 -21.18
CA ASN A 38 21.80 -4.04 -21.15
C ASN A 38 20.72 -5.13 -21.28
N GLN A 39 21.06 -6.37 -20.92
CA GLN A 39 20.14 -7.51 -20.97
C GLN A 39 20.51 -8.54 -19.90
N ALA A 40 19.54 -9.17 -19.26
CA ALA A 40 19.76 -10.22 -18.27
C ALA A 40 18.89 -11.44 -18.59
N LEU A 41 19.37 -12.62 -18.21
CA LEU A 41 18.59 -13.86 -18.20
C LEU A 41 18.22 -14.19 -16.76
N ILE A 42 16.94 -14.06 -16.44
CA ILE A 42 16.39 -14.39 -15.12
C ILE A 42 15.90 -15.84 -15.15
N ASP A 43 16.34 -16.67 -14.21
CA ASP A 43 15.80 -18.00 -13.94
C ASP A 43 14.97 -17.91 -12.65
N LEU A 44 13.67 -18.12 -12.77
CA LEU A 44 12.71 -18.05 -11.68
C LEU A 44 11.70 -19.19 -11.81
N ASP A 45 11.62 -20.05 -10.81
CA ASP A 45 10.78 -21.26 -10.83
C ASP A 45 10.99 -22.14 -12.07
N GLY A 46 12.24 -22.30 -12.51
CA GLY A 46 12.63 -23.06 -13.70
C GLY A 46 12.29 -22.38 -15.03
N GLN A 47 11.71 -21.18 -15.01
CA GLN A 47 11.41 -20.39 -16.20
C GLN A 47 12.57 -19.45 -16.52
N LYS A 48 13.08 -19.56 -17.76
CA LYS A 48 14.16 -18.72 -18.27
C LYS A 48 13.60 -17.51 -19.02
N ILE A 49 13.79 -16.33 -18.47
CA ILE A 49 13.16 -15.08 -18.89
C ILE A 49 14.25 -14.10 -19.34
N PRO A 50 14.55 -14.00 -20.65
CA PRO A 50 15.45 -12.99 -21.17
C PRO A 50 14.76 -11.63 -21.18
N LEU A 51 15.40 -10.60 -20.60
CA LEU A 51 14.90 -9.23 -20.62
C LEU A 51 15.99 -8.25 -21.06
N LYS A 52 15.59 -7.20 -21.76
CA LYS A 52 16.41 -6.01 -22.02
C LYS A 52 16.08 -4.89 -21.04
N THR A 53 17.01 -3.97 -20.83
CA THR A 53 16.75 -2.77 -20.01
C THR A 53 15.50 -2.04 -20.50
N GLY A 54 14.58 -1.74 -19.59
CA GLY A 54 13.27 -1.12 -19.85
C GLY A 54 12.16 -2.11 -20.24
N GLU A 55 12.45 -3.40 -20.35
CA GLU A 55 11.49 -4.44 -20.75
C GLU A 55 10.79 -5.08 -19.55
N TRP A 56 9.47 -5.18 -19.66
CA TRP A 56 8.63 -5.96 -18.76
C TRP A 56 8.50 -7.39 -19.26
N SER A 57 8.55 -8.37 -18.36
CA SER A 57 8.22 -9.76 -18.69
C SER A 57 6.71 -9.92 -18.91
N GLN A 58 6.36 -11.02 -19.60
CA GLN A 58 5.04 -11.63 -19.42
C GLN A 58 4.85 -12.06 -17.96
N TRP A 59 3.63 -12.40 -17.56
CA TRP A 59 3.38 -12.97 -16.24
C TRP A 59 4.14 -14.29 -16.07
N VAL A 60 4.94 -14.36 -15.01
CA VAL A 60 5.70 -15.52 -14.58
C VAL A 60 4.90 -16.20 -13.48
N TYR A 61 4.48 -17.44 -13.69
CA TYR A 61 3.74 -18.20 -12.68
C TYR A 61 4.71 -18.79 -11.67
N LEU A 62 4.37 -18.71 -10.40
CA LEU A 62 5.20 -19.16 -9.29
C LEU A 62 4.48 -20.25 -8.52
N ARG A 63 5.23 -21.27 -8.10
CA ARG A 63 4.78 -22.30 -7.18
C ARG A 63 5.57 -22.26 -5.88
N PHE A 64 4.85 -22.08 -4.78
CA PHE A 64 5.40 -22.12 -3.43
C PHE A 64 4.95 -23.42 -2.74
N ASP A 65 5.90 -24.31 -2.49
CA ASP A 65 5.65 -25.56 -1.77
C ASP A 65 5.81 -25.32 -0.25
N VAL A 66 4.69 -25.02 0.43
CA VAL A 66 4.67 -24.72 1.88
C VAL A 66 5.01 -25.97 2.69
N ASN A 67 4.44 -27.12 2.30
CA ASN A 67 4.77 -28.43 2.83
C ASN A 67 4.39 -29.52 1.81
N MET A 68 4.50 -30.80 2.18
CA MET A 68 4.19 -31.91 1.26
C MET A 68 2.75 -31.92 0.71
N LEU A 69 1.80 -31.27 1.41
CA LEU A 69 0.37 -31.26 1.08
C LEU A 69 -0.11 -29.91 0.55
N ILE A 70 0.48 -28.80 1.02
CA ILE A 70 0.01 -27.44 0.74
C ILE A 70 0.94 -26.80 -0.29
N ARG A 71 0.34 -26.37 -1.40
CA ARG A 71 1.00 -25.60 -2.47
C ARG A 71 0.21 -24.33 -2.71
N VAL A 72 0.93 -23.22 -2.88
CA VAL A 72 0.34 -21.91 -3.18
C VAL A 72 0.87 -21.44 -4.52
N HIS A 73 -0.04 -20.92 -5.36
CA HIS A 73 0.31 -20.44 -6.68
C HIS A 73 0.17 -18.93 -6.76
N GLY A 74 1.24 -18.31 -7.25
CA GLY A 74 1.30 -16.88 -7.47
C GLY A 74 1.69 -16.54 -8.90
N MET A 75 1.75 -15.26 -9.17
CA MET A 75 2.30 -14.74 -10.42
C MET A 75 2.96 -13.39 -10.19
N VAL A 76 4.03 -13.12 -10.93
CA VAL A 76 4.77 -11.85 -10.90
C VAL A 76 5.05 -11.35 -12.30
N GLN A 77 5.29 -10.05 -12.41
CA GLN A 77 5.95 -9.47 -13.57
C GLN A 77 7.30 -8.92 -13.14
N LEU A 78 8.27 -9.05 -14.04
CA LEU A 78 9.63 -8.57 -13.87
C LEU A 78 9.84 -7.36 -14.76
N LEU A 79 10.60 -6.37 -14.30
CA LEU A 79 11.09 -5.27 -15.12
C LEU A 79 12.59 -5.14 -14.92
N LEU A 80 13.35 -5.28 -16.00
CA LEU A 80 14.78 -5.01 -15.97
C LEU A 80 15.01 -3.49 -16.08
N MET A 81 15.17 -2.80 -14.95
CA MET A 81 15.33 -1.34 -14.92
C MET A 81 16.74 -0.91 -15.33
N ASN A 82 17.75 -1.70 -14.96
CA ASN A 82 19.15 -1.43 -15.32
C ASN A 82 19.93 -2.74 -15.44
N ALA A 83 20.76 -2.83 -16.48
CA ALA A 83 21.69 -3.92 -16.75
C ALA A 83 22.96 -3.38 -17.42
N GLY A 84 23.38 -2.17 -17.03
CA GLY A 84 24.56 -1.47 -17.53
C GLY A 84 25.80 -1.72 -16.68
N ASN A 85 26.15 -0.82 -15.76
CA ASN A 85 27.24 -1.05 -14.80
C ASN A 85 26.76 -1.71 -13.50
N GLU A 86 25.47 -1.58 -13.23
CA GLU A 86 24.77 -2.14 -12.09
C GLU A 86 23.52 -2.88 -12.59
N LEU A 87 23.07 -3.85 -11.80
CA LEU A 87 21.86 -4.60 -12.06
C LEU A 87 20.74 -4.06 -11.16
N GLN A 88 19.63 -3.67 -11.77
CA GLN A 88 18.39 -3.32 -11.07
C GLN A 88 17.25 -4.07 -11.74
N LEU A 89 16.65 -5.00 -10.98
CA LEU A 89 15.47 -5.76 -11.38
C LEU A 89 14.34 -5.40 -10.44
N TYR A 90 13.22 -4.94 -10.98
CA TYR A 90 11.98 -4.84 -10.25
C TYR A 90 11.21 -6.15 -10.40
N VAL A 91 10.70 -6.65 -9.27
CA VAL A 91 9.80 -7.80 -9.20
C VAL A 91 8.50 -7.26 -8.62
N SER A 92 7.38 -7.43 -9.32
CA SER A 92 6.08 -7.04 -8.77
C SER A 92 5.80 -7.83 -7.49
N PRO A 93 5.00 -7.29 -6.55
CA PRO A 93 4.47 -8.12 -5.48
C PRO A 93 3.79 -9.39 -6.03
N VAL A 94 3.86 -10.48 -5.28
CA VAL A 94 3.27 -11.76 -5.69
C VAL A 94 1.75 -11.61 -5.75
N ASN A 95 1.21 -11.66 -6.96
CA ASN A 95 -0.23 -11.70 -7.19
C ASN A 95 -0.71 -13.15 -7.01
N PHE A 96 -1.94 -13.35 -6.57
CA PHE A 96 -2.54 -14.69 -6.54
C PHE A 96 -2.84 -15.15 -7.96
N LYS A 97 -2.57 -16.42 -8.25
CA LYS A 97 -3.00 -17.00 -9.53
C LYS A 97 -4.54 -17.13 -9.51
N PRO A 98 -5.31 -16.47 -10.40
CA PRO A 98 -6.75 -16.29 -10.17
C PRO A 98 -7.62 -17.56 -10.22
N ASP A 99 -7.17 -18.60 -10.92
CA ASP A 99 -7.81 -19.92 -11.01
C ASP A 99 -7.36 -20.90 -9.91
N GLU A 100 -6.29 -20.58 -9.18
CA GLU A 100 -5.77 -21.37 -8.05
C GLU A 100 -5.31 -20.48 -6.87
N PRO A 101 -6.16 -19.56 -6.36
CA PRO A 101 -5.75 -18.66 -5.29
C PRO A 101 -5.71 -19.41 -3.94
N PRO A 102 -4.81 -19.02 -3.00
CA PRO A 102 -4.71 -19.67 -1.68
C PRO A 102 -6.00 -19.53 -0.86
N THR A 103 -6.76 -18.45 -1.09
CA THR A 103 -8.09 -18.22 -0.53
C THR A 103 -9.01 -17.68 -1.63
N PRO A 104 -10.34 -17.92 -1.55
CA PRO A 104 -11.27 -17.35 -2.52
C PRO A 104 -11.13 -15.83 -2.63
N MET A 105 -10.76 -15.35 -3.82
CA MET A 105 -10.61 -13.92 -4.11
C MET A 105 -11.78 -13.32 -4.90
N SER A 106 -12.81 -14.13 -5.15
CA SER A 106 -14.05 -13.71 -5.81
C SER A 106 -15.23 -14.48 -5.24
N TYR A 107 -16.44 -13.99 -5.49
CA TYR A 107 -17.67 -14.72 -5.23
C TYR A 107 -18.52 -14.77 -6.50
N PRO A 108 -18.98 -15.95 -6.95
CA PRO A 108 -18.59 -17.29 -6.48
C PRO A 108 -17.08 -17.55 -6.62
N ALA A 109 -16.51 -18.46 -5.82
CA ALA A 109 -15.05 -18.66 -5.73
C ALA A 109 -14.36 -18.95 -7.07
N GLY A 110 -15.03 -19.64 -8.00
CA GLY A 110 -14.48 -19.98 -9.32
C GLY A 110 -14.48 -18.83 -10.33
N PHE A 111 -15.13 -17.72 -10.02
CA PHE A 111 -15.34 -16.63 -10.97
C PHE A 111 -14.03 -15.96 -11.42
N SER A 112 -13.08 -15.80 -10.50
CA SER A 112 -11.73 -15.29 -10.82
C SER A 112 -11.00 -16.20 -11.82
N GLY A 113 -11.18 -17.51 -11.73
CA GLY A 113 -10.61 -18.48 -12.66
C GLY A 113 -11.27 -18.44 -14.04
N ASP A 114 -12.58 -18.19 -14.11
CA ASP A 114 -13.29 -17.99 -15.37
C ASP A 114 -12.81 -16.73 -16.09
N LEU A 115 -12.69 -15.63 -15.34
CA LEU A 115 -12.11 -14.38 -15.86
C LEU A 115 -10.70 -14.59 -16.39
N PHE A 116 -9.86 -15.30 -15.64
CA PHE A 116 -8.48 -15.59 -16.03
C PHE A 116 -8.38 -16.45 -17.28
N ARG A 117 -9.19 -17.50 -17.41
CA ARG A 117 -9.20 -18.35 -18.61
C ARG A 117 -9.65 -17.60 -19.85
N LYS A 118 -10.60 -16.67 -19.70
CA LYS A 118 -11.15 -15.88 -20.81
C LYS A 118 -10.25 -14.72 -21.21
N ASN A 119 -9.78 -13.95 -20.23
CA ASN A 119 -9.05 -12.69 -20.45
C ASN A 119 -7.52 -12.86 -20.34
N GLY A 120 -7.03 -13.99 -19.87
CA GLY A 120 -5.62 -14.15 -19.49
C GLY A 120 -5.31 -13.54 -18.13
N PRO A 121 -4.02 -13.41 -17.77
CA PRO A 121 -3.59 -12.86 -16.49
C PRO A 121 -3.96 -11.40 -16.29
N PHE A 122 -4.19 -11.03 -15.04
CA PHE A 122 -4.50 -9.67 -14.58
C PHE A 122 -4.05 -9.50 -13.12
N ARG A 123 -3.73 -8.28 -12.71
CA ARG A 123 -3.32 -7.98 -11.32
C ARG A 123 -4.44 -8.29 -10.32
N THR A 124 -4.12 -8.97 -9.23
CA THR A 124 -5.08 -9.44 -8.20
C THR A 124 -4.90 -8.75 -6.85
N LEU A 125 -3.97 -7.82 -6.73
CA LEU A 125 -3.72 -7.07 -5.50
C LEU A 125 -4.47 -5.74 -5.52
N GLY A 126 -4.91 -5.29 -4.33
CA GLY A 126 -5.71 -4.06 -4.21
C GLY A 126 -4.95 -2.79 -4.60
N TRP A 127 -3.63 -2.74 -4.41
CA TRP A 127 -2.77 -1.66 -4.89
C TRP A 127 -1.86 -2.19 -5.99
N ALA A 128 -2.33 -2.07 -7.23
CA ALA A 128 -1.82 -2.78 -8.39
C ALA A 128 -0.58 -2.12 -9.02
N GLU A 129 -0.49 -0.79 -8.93
CA GLU A 129 0.54 0.04 -9.54
C GLU A 129 1.78 0.18 -8.63
N ALA A 130 2.96 0.28 -9.23
CA ALA A 130 4.26 0.40 -8.56
C ALA A 130 4.52 1.80 -7.94
N THR A 131 3.66 2.27 -7.03
CA THR A 131 3.79 3.59 -6.39
C THR A 131 4.97 3.69 -5.42
N TRP A 132 5.27 2.62 -4.66
CA TRP A 132 6.38 2.60 -3.70
C TRP A 132 7.75 2.79 -4.38
N PRO A 133 8.09 2.03 -5.44
CA PRO A 133 9.33 2.27 -6.18
C PRO A 133 9.50 3.71 -6.66
N LEU A 134 8.42 4.39 -7.09
CA LEU A 134 8.49 5.79 -7.49
C LEU A 134 8.76 6.70 -6.28
N ASN A 135 8.03 6.53 -5.18
CA ASN A 135 8.23 7.31 -3.95
C ASN A 135 9.64 7.18 -3.37
N GLU A 136 10.23 5.99 -3.48
CA GLU A 136 11.58 5.71 -2.98
C GLU A 136 12.70 6.07 -3.96
N GLY A 137 12.36 6.65 -5.12
CA GLY A 137 13.34 7.00 -6.15
C GLY A 137 14.02 5.78 -6.79
N ARG A 138 13.38 4.62 -6.74
CA ARG A 138 13.83 3.36 -7.36
C ARG A 138 13.25 3.14 -8.76
N MET A 139 12.25 3.93 -9.14
CA MET A 139 11.57 3.90 -10.43
C MET A 139 11.32 5.34 -10.91
N ASP A 140 11.40 5.58 -12.22
CA ASP A 140 11.14 6.90 -12.80
C ASP A 140 9.66 7.10 -13.16
N GLU A 141 9.26 8.35 -13.43
CA GLU A 141 7.89 8.70 -13.78
C GLU A 141 7.41 8.00 -15.05
N LYS A 142 8.31 7.79 -16.03
CA LYS A 142 7.97 7.11 -17.28
C LYS A 142 7.51 5.69 -16.99
N THR A 143 8.33 4.94 -16.25
CA THR A 143 8.10 3.55 -15.92
C THR A 143 6.83 3.39 -15.09
N PHE A 144 6.63 4.28 -14.11
CA PHE A 144 5.40 4.30 -13.33
C PHE A 144 4.16 4.56 -14.21
N MET A 145 4.21 5.56 -15.11
CA MET A 145 3.08 5.83 -16.01
C MET A 145 2.79 4.66 -16.94
N ASP A 146 3.84 3.99 -17.46
CA ASP A 146 3.71 2.80 -18.30
C ASP A 146 3.13 1.60 -17.54
N ASP A 147 3.38 1.47 -16.24
CA ASP A 147 2.77 0.46 -15.36
C ASP A 147 1.31 0.81 -15.05
N LEU A 148 1.04 2.07 -14.71
CA LEU A 148 -0.30 2.60 -14.44
C LEU A 148 -1.24 2.42 -15.63
N TYR A 149 -0.77 2.65 -16.86
CA TYR A 149 -1.59 2.40 -18.06
C TYR A 149 -1.89 0.91 -18.26
N LYS A 150 -0.96 0.00 -17.93
CA LYS A 150 -1.23 -1.44 -17.99
C LYS A 150 -2.25 -1.86 -16.92
N ALA A 151 -2.15 -1.33 -15.71
CA ALA A 151 -3.12 -1.59 -14.65
C ALA A 151 -4.53 -1.08 -15.02
N PHE A 152 -4.61 0.10 -15.65
CA PHE A 152 -5.86 0.61 -16.22
C PHE A 152 -6.43 -0.38 -17.25
N ASP A 153 -5.61 -0.84 -18.20
CA ASP A 153 -6.05 -1.68 -19.31
C ASP A 153 -6.51 -3.07 -18.86
N ASP A 154 -5.82 -3.66 -17.90
CA ASP A 154 -6.23 -4.92 -17.28
C ASP A 154 -7.65 -4.82 -16.71
N ARG A 155 -7.93 -3.74 -15.96
CA ARG A 155 -9.23 -3.50 -15.33
C ARG A 155 -10.31 -3.17 -16.36
N ALA A 156 -10.01 -2.25 -17.28
CA ALA A 156 -10.93 -1.84 -18.33
C ALA A 156 -11.39 -3.04 -19.18
N ARG A 157 -10.45 -3.92 -19.54
CA ARG A 157 -10.73 -5.16 -20.26
C ARG A 157 -11.70 -6.07 -19.50
N ILE A 158 -11.46 -6.33 -18.21
CA ILE A 158 -12.34 -7.18 -17.39
C ILE A 158 -13.74 -6.55 -17.27
N ILE A 159 -13.81 -5.24 -17.06
CA ILE A 159 -15.10 -4.53 -16.95
C ILE A 159 -15.89 -4.63 -18.26
N LEU A 160 -15.26 -4.38 -19.42
CA LEU A 160 -15.92 -4.49 -20.72
C LEU A 160 -16.32 -5.93 -21.04
N ASP A 161 -15.49 -6.89 -20.68
CA ASP A 161 -15.82 -8.31 -20.82
C ASP A 161 -17.07 -8.69 -20.00
N ARG A 162 -17.17 -8.18 -18.77
CA ARG A 162 -18.34 -8.39 -17.91
C ARG A 162 -19.57 -7.65 -18.40
N LEU A 163 -19.40 -6.44 -18.91
CA LEU A 163 -20.46 -5.64 -19.51
C LEU A 163 -21.10 -6.39 -20.67
N THR A 164 -20.27 -6.83 -21.63
CA THR A 164 -20.72 -7.50 -22.86
C THR A 164 -21.16 -8.94 -22.68
N SER A 165 -20.71 -9.62 -21.62
CA SER A 165 -21.20 -10.97 -21.28
C SER A 165 -22.66 -10.98 -20.80
N GLY A 166 -23.21 -9.81 -20.41
CA GLY A 166 -24.58 -9.68 -19.91
C GLY A 166 -24.80 -10.43 -18.59
N ASN A 167 -26.07 -10.77 -18.33
CA ASN A 167 -26.52 -11.47 -17.12
C ASN A 167 -26.15 -10.74 -15.82
N TRP A 168 -26.41 -9.44 -15.79
CA TRP A 168 -26.28 -8.58 -14.62
C TRP A 168 -27.53 -7.69 -14.52
N ASP A 169 -28.03 -7.48 -13.30
CA ASP A 169 -29.00 -6.41 -13.00
C ASP A 169 -28.28 -5.12 -12.59
N VAL A 170 -27.09 -5.28 -11.99
CA VAL A 170 -26.18 -4.20 -11.59
C VAL A 170 -24.75 -4.63 -11.90
N LEU A 171 -24.00 -3.77 -12.59
CA LEU A 171 -22.57 -3.93 -12.83
C LEU A 171 -21.81 -2.74 -12.23
N VAL A 172 -20.85 -3.04 -11.35
CA VAL A 172 -19.97 -2.03 -10.76
C VAL A 172 -18.55 -2.25 -11.27
N GLY A 173 -18.04 -1.27 -12.01
CA GLY A 173 -16.65 -1.22 -12.45
C GLY A 173 -15.89 -0.12 -11.71
N VAL A 174 -14.67 -0.41 -11.27
CA VAL A 174 -13.81 0.55 -10.56
C VAL A 174 -12.52 0.73 -11.33
N ILE A 175 -12.20 1.98 -11.64
CA ILE A 175 -10.92 2.40 -12.24
C ILE A 175 -10.20 3.26 -11.20
N GLU A 176 -9.19 2.70 -10.54
CA GLU A 176 -8.46 3.42 -9.49
C GLU A 176 -7.30 4.27 -10.04
N SER A 177 -6.93 4.13 -11.32
CA SER A 177 -5.76 4.81 -11.87
C SER A 177 -5.87 6.34 -11.78
N THR A 178 -7.09 6.90 -11.70
CA THR A 178 -7.35 8.31 -11.42
C THR A 178 -6.87 8.71 -10.02
N ASP A 179 -7.05 7.87 -9.01
CA ASP A 179 -6.50 8.05 -7.66
C ASP A 179 -4.97 7.90 -7.66
N ARG A 180 -4.45 6.81 -8.24
CA ARG A 180 -3.01 6.48 -8.21
C ARG A 180 -2.15 7.53 -8.89
N VAL A 181 -2.59 8.05 -10.05
CA VAL A 181 -1.85 9.12 -10.74
C VAL A 181 -1.86 10.41 -9.93
N GLN A 182 -2.93 10.72 -9.20
CA GLN A 182 -3.01 11.93 -8.39
C GLN A 182 -2.09 11.81 -7.17
N HIS A 183 -2.08 10.67 -6.47
CA HIS A 183 -1.14 10.43 -5.37
C HIS A 183 0.32 10.67 -5.78
N MET A 184 0.69 10.23 -6.98
CA MET A 184 2.07 10.34 -7.45
C MET A 184 2.33 11.70 -8.12
N MET A 185 1.58 12.04 -9.16
CA MET A 185 1.91 13.14 -10.08
C MET A 185 1.36 14.50 -9.67
N TRP A 186 0.51 14.61 -8.64
CA TRP A 186 0.02 15.92 -8.20
C TRP A 186 1.15 16.86 -7.79
N ARG A 187 2.26 16.31 -7.29
CA ARG A 187 3.51 17.04 -6.99
C ARG A 187 4.05 17.85 -8.17
N LEU A 188 3.72 17.47 -9.41
CA LEU A 188 4.16 18.14 -10.63
C LEU A 188 3.16 19.19 -11.15
N THR A 189 2.01 19.32 -10.49
CA THR A 189 0.99 20.36 -10.79
C THR A 189 1.01 21.53 -9.81
N ASP A 190 1.61 21.34 -8.63
CA ASP A 190 1.74 22.37 -7.59
C ASP A 190 3.20 22.85 -7.51
N PRO A 191 3.53 24.05 -8.05
CA PRO A 191 4.89 24.59 -7.97
C PRO A 191 5.41 24.82 -6.55
N ALA A 192 4.54 24.86 -5.55
CA ALA A 192 4.92 24.98 -4.15
C ALA A 192 5.15 23.62 -3.46
N SER A 193 4.95 22.50 -4.16
CA SER A 193 5.31 21.18 -3.64
C SER A 193 6.83 21.09 -3.46
N PRO A 194 7.33 20.53 -2.34
CA PRO A 194 8.77 20.32 -2.14
C PRO A 194 9.37 19.31 -3.14
N MET A 195 8.53 18.51 -3.81
CA MET A 195 8.95 17.54 -4.81
C MET A 195 8.74 18.03 -6.26
N TYR A 196 8.37 19.30 -6.44
CA TYR A 196 8.19 19.88 -7.77
C TYR A 196 9.55 20.18 -8.42
N THR A 197 9.70 19.82 -9.69
CA THR A 197 10.78 20.33 -10.54
C THR A 197 10.21 20.74 -11.90
N ALA A 198 10.70 21.85 -12.45
CA ALA A 198 10.21 22.36 -13.75
C ALA A 198 10.47 21.35 -14.88
N ASP A 199 11.60 20.65 -14.86
CA ASP A 199 11.97 19.65 -15.88
C ASP A 199 11.04 18.43 -15.87
N LEU A 200 10.65 17.94 -14.69
CA LEU A 200 9.66 16.86 -14.59
C LEU A 200 8.26 17.35 -14.93
N ALA A 201 7.88 18.54 -14.46
CA ALA A 201 6.57 19.13 -14.78
C ALA A 201 6.40 19.36 -16.29
N ALA A 202 7.45 19.76 -17.01
CA ALA A 202 7.42 19.88 -18.46
C ALA A 202 7.13 18.55 -19.19
N LYS A 203 7.50 17.41 -18.60
CA LYS A 203 7.32 16.07 -19.18
C LYS A 203 6.06 15.35 -18.69
N TYR A 204 5.67 15.59 -17.44
CA TYR A 204 4.68 14.79 -16.71
C TYR A 204 3.65 15.62 -15.94
N GLY A 205 3.68 16.96 -16.02
CA GLY A 205 2.72 17.83 -15.35
C GLY A 205 1.28 17.65 -15.85
N ASP A 206 1.10 17.12 -17.05
CA ASP A 206 -0.20 16.78 -17.63
C ASP A 206 -0.65 15.32 -17.35
N SER A 207 0.13 14.54 -16.57
CA SER A 207 -0.13 13.11 -16.39
C SER A 207 -1.52 12.81 -15.83
N ILE A 208 -1.98 13.64 -14.87
CA ILE A 208 -3.34 13.53 -14.32
C ILE A 208 -4.37 13.72 -15.44
N LEU A 209 -4.25 14.79 -16.24
CA LEU A 209 -5.16 15.05 -17.37
C LEU A 209 -5.14 13.90 -18.40
N ARG A 210 -3.97 13.32 -18.69
CA ARG A 210 -3.85 12.17 -19.61
C ARG A 210 -4.62 10.96 -19.11
N VAL A 211 -4.57 10.66 -17.81
CA VAL A 211 -5.33 9.55 -17.22
C VAL A 211 -6.83 9.85 -17.20
N TYR A 212 -7.25 11.07 -16.88
CA TYR A 212 -8.68 11.45 -16.95
C TYR A 212 -9.23 11.36 -18.38
N ARG A 213 -8.44 11.74 -19.40
CA ARG A 213 -8.83 11.53 -20.81
C ARG A 213 -8.94 10.05 -21.18
N ARG A 214 -8.09 9.19 -20.61
CA ARG A 214 -8.20 7.74 -20.79
C ARG A 214 -9.47 7.20 -20.13
N ALA A 215 -9.79 7.67 -18.92
CA ALA A 215 -11.03 7.32 -18.22
C ALA A 215 -12.28 7.79 -18.98
N ASP A 216 -12.26 9.01 -19.51
CA ASP A 216 -13.33 9.56 -20.37
C ASP A 216 -13.54 8.71 -21.62
N ASN A 217 -12.46 8.34 -22.33
CA ASN A 217 -12.54 7.44 -23.46
C ASN A 217 -13.14 6.08 -23.08
N PHE A 218 -12.75 5.53 -21.92
CA PHE A 218 -13.29 4.28 -21.41
C PHE A 218 -14.78 4.39 -21.08
N VAL A 219 -15.25 5.49 -20.49
CA VAL A 219 -16.68 5.76 -20.31
C VAL A 219 -17.39 5.76 -21.66
N GLY A 220 -16.81 6.41 -22.69
CA GLY A 220 -17.33 6.35 -24.05
C GLY A 220 -17.44 4.91 -24.61
N GLN A 221 -16.46 4.05 -24.34
CA GLN A 221 -16.52 2.64 -24.71
C GLN A 221 -17.62 1.88 -23.97
N VAL A 222 -17.80 2.14 -22.66
CA VAL A 222 -18.89 1.53 -21.88
C VAL A 222 -20.24 1.94 -22.45
N LEU A 223 -20.48 3.24 -22.64
CA LEU A 223 -21.74 3.76 -23.19
C LEU A 223 -22.06 3.20 -24.58
N ALA A 224 -21.06 2.96 -25.41
CA ALA A 224 -21.26 2.38 -26.74
C ALA A 224 -21.74 0.91 -26.74
N HIS A 225 -21.62 0.20 -25.61
CA HIS A 225 -22.06 -1.19 -25.47
C HIS A 225 -23.37 -1.34 -24.67
N LEU A 226 -23.96 -0.22 -24.23
CA LEU A 226 -25.19 -0.22 -23.44
C LEU A 226 -26.42 0.05 -24.32
N ASP A 227 -27.51 -0.63 -23.99
CA ASP A 227 -28.82 -0.34 -24.56
C ASP A 227 -29.38 0.99 -23.99
N ASP A 228 -30.25 1.67 -24.76
CA ASP A 228 -30.84 2.98 -24.40
C ASP A 228 -31.61 2.99 -23.07
N GLY A 229 -31.96 1.82 -22.52
CA GLY A 229 -32.70 1.66 -21.26
C GLY A 229 -31.83 1.44 -20.02
N VAL A 230 -30.51 1.45 -20.13
CA VAL A 230 -29.60 1.22 -19.00
C VAL A 230 -29.21 2.56 -18.35
N ASP A 231 -29.51 2.71 -17.06
CA ASP A 231 -29.04 3.85 -16.28
C ASP A 231 -27.56 3.72 -15.95
N VAL A 232 -26.80 4.81 -16.15
CA VAL A 232 -25.36 4.86 -15.89
C VAL A 232 -25.04 5.93 -14.85
N MET A 233 -24.29 5.53 -13.83
CA MET A 233 -23.76 6.43 -12.81
C MET A 233 -22.24 6.43 -12.83
N VAL A 234 -21.65 7.62 -12.93
CA VAL A 234 -20.21 7.84 -12.75
C VAL A 234 -20.02 8.55 -11.42
N VAL A 235 -19.38 7.88 -10.48
CA VAL A 235 -19.20 8.37 -9.10
C VAL A 235 -17.73 8.34 -8.71
N SER A 236 -17.34 9.26 -7.83
CA SER A 236 -16.05 9.28 -7.16
C SER A 236 -16.28 9.08 -5.68
N ASP A 237 -15.47 8.27 -5.02
CA ASP A 237 -15.52 8.04 -3.57
C ASP A 237 -14.95 9.23 -2.79
N HIS A 238 -13.98 9.94 -3.35
CA HIS A 238 -13.44 11.18 -2.81
C HIS A 238 -12.83 12.10 -3.89
N GLY A 239 -12.40 13.30 -3.48
CA GLY A 239 -11.62 14.22 -4.30
C GLY A 239 -10.11 14.12 -4.03
N PHE A 240 -9.36 15.10 -4.54
CA PHE A 240 -7.92 15.25 -4.30
C PHE A 240 -7.54 16.70 -3.98
N HIS A 241 -6.44 16.86 -3.24
CA HIS A 241 -5.82 18.15 -2.99
C HIS A 241 -4.31 17.99 -2.84
N SER A 242 -3.57 19.08 -3.07
CA SER A 242 -2.12 19.09 -2.79
C SER A 242 -1.85 19.01 -1.29
N TRP A 243 -0.71 18.45 -0.91
CA TRP A 243 -0.15 18.59 0.42
C TRP A 243 1.35 18.85 0.30
N ARG A 244 1.90 19.61 1.24
CA ARG A 244 3.30 20.05 1.20
C ARG A 244 4.10 19.61 2.42
N LYS A 245 3.40 19.25 3.49
CA LYS A 245 3.97 18.84 4.77
C LYS A 245 3.11 17.77 5.40
N SER A 246 3.77 16.87 6.12
CA SER A 246 3.13 15.89 6.99
C SER A 246 3.53 16.18 8.43
N VAL A 247 2.63 15.89 9.36
CA VAL A 247 2.87 16.01 10.80
C VAL A 247 2.71 14.63 11.41
N ASN A 248 3.65 14.26 12.28
CA ASN A 248 3.48 13.07 13.12
C ASN A 248 2.69 13.45 14.38
N VAL A 249 1.37 13.24 14.34
CA VAL A 249 0.48 13.59 15.46
C VAL A 249 0.82 12.80 16.73
N ASN A 250 1.32 11.56 16.61
CA ASN A 250 1.73 10.78 17.78
C ASN A 250 2.98 11.33 18.45
N THR A 251 3.96 11.82 17.68
CA THR A 251 5.11 12.53 18.26
C THR A 251 4.64 13.73 19.07
N TRP A 252 3.74 14.54 18.52
CA TRP A 252 3.17 15.68 19.25
C TRP A 252 2.40 15.25 20.50
N LEU A 253 1.57 14.20 20.42
CA LEU A 253 0.85 13.67 21.60
C LEU A 253 1.81 13.19 22.69
N VAL A 254 2.95 12.62 22.32
CA VAL A 254 4.00 12.22 23.27
C VAL A 254 4.67 13.45 23.90
N GLU A 255 5.05 14.44 23.10
CA GLU A 255 5.69 15.67 23.58
C GLU A 255 4.77 16.47 24.51
N GLN A 256 3.45 16.46 24.26
CA GLN A 256 2.45 17.10 25.11
C GLN A 256 2.00 16.24 26.31
N GLY A 257 2.50 15.00 26.44
CA GLY A 257 2.20 14.11 27.55
C GLY A 257 0.82 13.42 27.50
N TYR A 258 0.14 13.43 26.35
CA TYR A 258 -1.12 12.69 26.15
C TYR A 258 -0.90 11.22 25.83
N MET A 259 0.23 10.91 25.18
CA MET A 259 0.65 9.57 24.83
C MET A 259 1.96 9.26 25.55
N VAL A 260 2.07 8.09 26.16
CA VAL A 260 3.24 7.72 26.96
C VAL A 260 3.88 6.48 26.36
N LEU A 261 5.21 6.51 26.20
CA LEU A 261 5.98 5.35 25.77
C LEU A 261 6.63 4.65 26.96
N LYS A 262 6.68 3.32 26.92
CA LYS A 262 7.45 2.49 27.85
C LYS A 262 8.94 2.85 27.73
N GLY A 263 9.66 2.84 28.84
CA GLY A 263 11.12 3.00 28.83
C GLY A 263 11.64 4.42 28.58
N GLN A 264 10.80 5.48 28.63
CA GLN A 264 11.26 6.88 28.57
C GLN A 264 12.23 7.29 29.71
N GLY A 265 12.59 6.38 30.62
CA GLY A 265 13.57 6.58 31.70
C GLY A 265 14.84 5.73 31.64
N ASP A 266 14.96 4.75 30.72
CA ASP A 266 16.14 3.88 30.61
C ASP A 266 16.78 4.05 29.22
N GLN A 267 17.79 4.94 29.12
CA GLN A 267 18.62 5.09 27.93
C GLN A 267 19.67 3.97 27.85
N GLY A 268 19.21 2.73 27.65
CA GLY A 268 20.07 1.68 27.11
C GLY A 268 20.27 1.88 25.60
N GLU A 269 21.44 1.50 25.08
CA GLU A 269 21.69 1.48 23.64
C GLU A 269 20.64 0.63 22.93
N LYS A 270 19.88 1.24 22.01
CA LYS A 270 18.91 0.54 21.17
C LYS A 270 19.64 -0.21 20.06
N LYS A 271 19.32 -1.47 19.86
CA LYS A 271 19.84 -2.30 18.77
C LYS A 271 18.99 -2.15 17.51
N LEU A 272 19.57 -2.53 16.37
CA LEU A 272 18.86 -2.51 15.08
C LEU A 272 17.62 -3.43 15.10
N GLU A 273 17.68 -4.50 15.89
CA GLU A 273 16.57 -5.43 16.12
C GLU A 273 15.36 -4.75 16.79
N ASP A 274 15.57 -3.76 17.67
CA ASP A 274 14.51 -3.04 18.38
C ASP A 274 13.69 -2.10 17.46
N LEU A 275 14.15 -1.90 16.22
CA LEU A 275 13.47 -1.11 15.18
C LEU A 275 12.48 -1.95 14.37
N PHE A 276 12.61 -3.28 14.40
CA PHE A 276 11.70 -4.20 13.73
C PHE A 276 10.75 -4.78 14.78
N GLY A 277 9.63 -4.10 15.01
CA GLY A 277 8.59 -4.57 15.95
C GLY A 277 8.13 -5.99 15.63
N ALA A 278 7.85 -6.79 16.66
CA ALA A 278 7.54 -8.22 16.57
C ALA A 278 6.12 -8.52 16.05
N GLY A 279 5.66 -7.71 15.08
CA GLY A 279 4.34 -7.85 14.47
C GLY A 279 3.19 -7.35 15.34
N SER A 280 3.42 -6.81 16.54
CA SER A 280 2.35 -6.23 17.36
C SER A 280 2.30 -4.70 17.28
N PHE A 281 1.09 -4.18 17.12
CA PHE A 281 0.85 -2.76 16.93
C PHE A 281 1.06 -2.03 18.26
N TRP A 282 1.84 -0.94 18.28
CA TRP A 282 2.04 -0.06 19.45
C TRP A 282 2.73 -0.71 20.67
N GLU A 283 3.66 -1.65 20.46
CA GLU A 283 4.42 -2.35 21.53
C GLU A 283 4.99 -1.42 22.61
N ASN A 284 5.48 -0.26 22.16
CA ASN A 284 6.15 0.71 23.00
C ASN A 284 5.20 1.67 23.73
N VAL A 285 3.89 1.53 23.60
CA VAL A 285 2.92 2.44 24.25
C VAL A 285 2.57 1.94 25.64
N ASP A 286 2.67 2.82 26.62
CA ASP A 286 2.16 2.61 27.97
C ASP A 286 0.69 3.05 28.02
N TRP A 287 -0.21 2.11 27.73
CA TRP A 287 -1.65 2.35 27.73
C TRP A 287 -2.22 2.69 29.11
N SER A 288 -1.54 2.29 30.20
CA SER A 288 -1.98 2.62 31.57
C SER A 288 -1.83 4.12 31.89
N ARG A 289 -1.09 4.85 31.05
CA ARG A 289 -0.81 6.29 31.20
C ARG A 289 -1.19 7.11 29.98
N THR A 290 -1.45 6.47 28.84
CA THR A 290 -1.84 7.11 27.59
C THR A 290 -3.32 7.49 27.63
N ARG A 291 -3.62 8.77 27.43
CA ARG A 291 -4.97 9.34 27.40
C ARG A 291 -5.52 9.46 25.98
N ALA A 292 -4.67 9.71 25.00
CA ALA A 292 -5.05 9.82 23.59
C ALA A 292 -3.94 9.32 22.65
N TYR A 293 -4.32 8.88 21.45
CA TYR A 293 -3.43 8.36 20.41
C TYR A 293 -4.01 8.70 19.03
N ALA A 294 -3.15 8.85 18.02
CA ALA A 294 -3.60 9.13 16.65
C ALA A 294 -3.41 7.91 15.74
N MET A 295 -4.42 7.58 14.95
CA MET A 295 -4.42 6.44 14.04
C MET A 295 -5.14 6.76 12.75
N GLY A 296 -4.71 6.18 11.64
CA GLY A 296 -5.31 6.42 10.33
C GLY A 296 -4.88 7.75 9.72
N LEU A 297 -5.84 8.47 9.14
CA LEU A 297 -5.61 9.68 8.35
C LEU A 297 -5.78 10.96 9.20
N GLY A 298 -5.15 10.97 10.37
CA GLY A 298 -5.11 12.13 11.27
C GLY A 298 -6.18 12.17 12.36
N GLN A 299 -6.98 11.11 12.54
CA GLN A 299 -7.93 11.04 13.65
C GLN A 299 -7.22 10.84 15.00
N VAL A 300 -7.65 11.59 16.02
CA VAL A 300 -7.24 11.40 17.41
C VAL A 300 -8.31 10.60 18.15
N TYR A 301 -7.90 9.48 18.72
CA TYR A 301 -8.70 8.60 19.55
C TYR A 301 -8.34 8.80 21.02
N PHE A 302 -9.30 8.53 21.89
CA PHE A 302 -9.16 8.64 23.34
C PHE A 302 -9.15 7.24 23.94
N ASN A 303 -8.25 6.97 24.87
CA ASN A 303 -8.15 5.69 25.56
C ASN A 303 -9.28 5.59 26.62
N LEU A 304 -10.51 5.37 26.16
CA LEU A 304 -11.74 5.41 26.95
C LEU A 304 -11.97 4.11 27.73
N ARG A 305 -12.38 4.28 29.00
CA ARG A 305 -12.82 3.17 29.85
C ARG A 305 -14.02 2.47 29.23
N GLY A 306 -13.95 1.13 29.15
CA GLY A 306 -15.03 0.29 28.64
C GLY A 306 -15.09 0.17 27.11
N ARG A 307 -14.18 0.85 26.37
CA ARG A 307 -14.03 0.69 24.92
C ARG A 307 -12.64 0.14 24.59
N GLU A 308 -11.59 0.75 25.14
CA GLU A 308 -10.22 0.27 25.01
C GLU A 308 -9.88 -0.70 26.14
N ALA A 309 -9.09 -1.75 25.84
CA ALA A 309 -8.74 -2.81 26.79
C ALA A 309 -8.07 -2.29 28.07
N GLN A 310 -7.29 -1.21 27.96
CA GLN A 310 -6.63 -0.53 29.07
C GLN A 310 -7.07 0.95 29.16
N GLY A 311 -8.33 1.22 28.83
CA GLY A 311 -8.93 2.55 28.91
C GLY A 311 -8.76 3.21 30.26
N ILE A 312 -8.26 4.45 30.28
CA ILE A 312 -8.04 5.22 31.52
C ILE A 312 -8.91 6.47 31.62
N VAL A 313 -9.37 7.01 30.48
CA VAL A 313 -10.21 8.21 30.40
C VAL A 313 -11.66 7.82 30.65
N SER A 314 -12.31 8.45 31.63
CA SER A 314 -13.72 8.18 31.93
C SER A 314 -14.64 8.83 30.88
N PRO A 315 -15.73 8.16 30.47
CA PRO A 315 -16.72 8.79 29.61
C PRO A 315 -17.40 9.98 30.31
N GLY A 316 -17.96 10.90 29.53
CA GLY A 316 -18.65 12.08 30.03
C GLY A 316 -17.74 13.30 30.20
N ALA A 317 -17.73 13.89 31.39
CA ALA A 317 -17.07 15.18 31.62
C ALA A 317 -15.54 15.14 31.40
N GLU A 318 -14.86 14.09 31.88
CA GLU A 318 -13.40 13.94 31.71
C GLU A 318 -13.03 13.84 30.22
N TYR A 319 -13.73 13.00 29.46
CA TYR A 319 -13.58 12.89 28.01
C TYR A 319 -13.80 14.23 27.30
N THR A 320 -14.90 14.92 27.61
CA THR A 320 -15.25 16.20 26.96
C THR A 320 -14.19 17.27 27.23
N GLN A 321 -13.75 17.37 28.49
CA GLN A 321 -12.69 18.29 28.88
C GLN A 321 -11.37 17.99 28.17
N LEU A 322 -10.99 16.71 28.08
CA LEU A 322 -9.77 16.31 27.37
C LEU A 322 -9.87 16.58 25.86
N ALA A 323 -11.04 16.36 25.25
CA ALA A 323 -11.26 16.67 23.84
C ALA A 323 -11.15 18.17 23.56
N ASP A 324 -11.76 19.01 24.40
CA ASP A 324 -11.66 20.47 24.31
C ASP A 324 -10.22 20.97 24.51
N GLU A 325 -9.49 20.38 25.47
CA GLU A 325 -8.09 20.69 25.73
C GLU A 325 -7.21 20.35 24.51
N LEU A 326 -7.34 19.12 24.00
CA LEU A 326 -6.59 18.64 22.84
C LEU A 326 -6.88 19.47 21.59
N SER A 327 -8.16 19.78 21.33
CA SER A 327 -8.55 20.61 20.19
C SER A 327 -7.91 21.99 20.26
N LYS A 328 -7.95 22.65 21.44
CA LYS A 328 -7.34 23.98 21.63
C LYS A 328 -5.83 23.93 21.42
N LYS A 329 -5.16 22.93 21.98
CA LYS A 329 -3.71 22.77 21.86
C LYS A 329 -3.25 22.41 20.44
N LEU A 330 -3.98 21.55 19.74
CA LEU A 330 -3.71 21.25 18.33
C LEU A 330 -3.78 22.52 17.48
N VAL A 331 -4.81 23.34 17.69
CA VAL A 331 -4.96 24.61 16.97
C VAL A 331 -3.85 25.60 17.35
N SER A 332 -3.48 25.71 18.64
CA SER A 332 -2.45 26.68 19.07
C SER A 332 -1.03 26.28 18.71
N ASP A 333 -0.68 25.00 18.85
CA ASP A 333 0.71 24.54 18.85
C ASP A 333 1.18 24.11 17.46
N MET A 334 0.27 23.66 16.60
CA MET A 334 0.61 23.20 15.25
C MET A 334 0.80 24.38 14.30
N ILE A 335 1.94 25.06 14.46
CA ILE A 335 2.37 26.17 13.63
C ILE A 335 3.45 25.70 12.67
N ASP A 336 3.28 25.97 11.39
CA ASP A 336 4.29 25.71 10.38
C ASP A 336 5.57 26.53 10.70
N PRO A 337 6.73 25.91 10.95
CA PRO A 337 7.93 26.63 11.34
C PRO A 337 8.47 27.56 10.24
N ALA A 338 8.16 27.28 8.96
CA ALA A 338 8.60 28.07 7.82
C ALA A 338 7.64 29.23 7.51
N THR A 339 6.33 29.00 7.54
CA THR A 339 5.33 30.02 7.14
C THR A 339 4.72 30.77 8.33
N LYS A 340 4.90 30.26 9.54
CA LYS A 340 4.28 30.74 10.79
C LYS A 340 2.75 30.69 10.78
N GLN A 341 2.14 29.92 9.87
CA GLN A 341 0.70 29.73 9.81
C GLN A 341 0.26 28.53 10.65
N HIS A 342 -0.96 28.61 11.19
CA HIS A 342 -1.61 27.48 11.84
C HIS A 342 -1.94 26.39 10.80
N ILE A 343 -1.51 25.16 11.09
CA ILE A 343 -1.70 23.97 10.24
C ILE A 343 -3.09 23.36 10.49
N VAL A 344 -3.53 23.37 11.74
CA VAL A 344 -4.87 22.95 12.17
C VAL A 344 -5.77 24.18 12.25
N ARG A 345 -6.99 24.11 11.73
CA ARG A 345 -7.94 25.23 11.66
C ARG A 345 -9.22 24.94 12.41
#